data_AF-A0A2K1ZU26-F1
#
_entry.id   AF-A0A2K1ZU26-F1
#
_cell.length_a   1.000
_cell.length_b   1.000
_cell.length_c   1.000
_cell.angle_alpha   90.00
_cell.angle_beta   90.00
_cell.angle_gamma   90.00
#
_symmetry.space_group_name_H-M   'P 1'
#
loop_
_entity.id
_entity.type
_entity.pdbx_description
1 polymer ?
#
loop_
_entity_poly.entity_id
_entity_poly.type
_entity_poly.pdbx_seq_one_letter_code
_entity_poly.pdbx_strand_id
1 'polypeptide(L)'
;MEDKLKKWGFQDNNGIENTQRISIGGMMIKLKENLREDDPRPTISLGLGDPSCFQCFKTCPAAIPHILQKTTEDFFSNTIDILREDLDFCFDKLKEIPGLKCPQKAEGGMFIMVKLHLPLLDDIEDDIEFCLKLAKEEALILVPGKQPN
;
A
#
# COMPACT_ATOMS: atom_id res chain seq x y z
N MET A 1 5.55 -25.96 22.00
CA MET A 1 4.77 -26.23 20.78
C MET A 1 3.78 -25.09 20.73
N GLU A 2 4.04 -24.08 19.91
CA GLU A 2 3.14 -22.92 19.80
C GLU A 2 1.92 -23.39 19.01
N ASP A 3 0.74 -23.33 19.63
CA ASP A 3 -0.51 -23.67 18.97
C ASP A 3 -0.75 -22.69 17.84
N LYS A 4 -0.83 -23.21 16.61
CA LYS A 4 -1.18 -22.41 15.44
C LYS A 4 -2.55 -21.76 15.66
N LEU A 5 -2.68 -20.50 15.26
CA LEU A 5 -4.00 -19.85 15.26
C LEU A 5 -4.89 -20.61 14.28
N LYS A 6 -6.17 -20.81 14.65
CA LYS A 6 -7.18 -21.27 13.69
C LYS A 6 -7.12 -20.37 12.45
N LYS A 7 -7.24 -20.99 11.27
CA LYS A 7 -7.26 -20.35 9.94
C LYS A 7 -7.81 -18.92 10.03
N TRP A 8 -7.02 -17.93 9.60
CA TRP A 8 -7.52 -16.57 9.47
C TRP A 8 -8.82 -16.60 8.67
N GLY A 9 -9.83 -15.85 9.13
CA GLY A 9 -11.23 -15.97 8.72
C GLY A 9 -11.54 -15.60 7.26
N PHE A 10 -10.52 -15.57 6.41
CA PHE A 10 -10.56 -15.57 4.95
C PHE A 10 -11.67 -16.51 4.44
N GLN A 11 -12.79 -15.90 4.04
CA GLN A 11 -13.90 -16.54 3.34
C GLN A 11 -13.77 -16.23 1.84
N ASP A 12 -13.74 -17.29 1.02
CA ASP A 12 -13.80 -17.13 -0.43
C ASP A 12 -15.07 -16.32 -0.78
N ASN A 13 -14.86 -15.13 -1.31
CA ASN A 13 -15.93 -14.36 -1.89
C ASN A 13 -16.25 -15.05 -3.23
N ASN A 14 -17.18 -16.01 -3.22
CA ASN A 14 -17.61 -16.83 -4.38
C ASN A 14 -18.05 -16.00 -5.61
N GLY A 15 -18.07 -14.67 -5.52
CA GLY A 15 -18.25 -13.75 -6.66
C GLY A 15 -17.03 -13.59 -7.57
N ILE A 16 -15.86 -14.18 -7.24
CA ILE A 16 -14.63 -14.07 -8.06
C ILE A 16 -14.11 -15.45 -8.49
N GLU A 17 -15.02 -16.36 -8.89
CA GLU A 17 -14.63 -17.69 -9.36
C GLU A 17 -14.39 -17.79 -10.88
N ASN A 18 -14.50 -16.71 -11.66
CA ASN A 18 -14.31 -16.83 -13.12
C ASN A 18 -13.74 -15.60 -13.85
N THR A 19 -13.10 -14.67 -13.16
CA THR A 19 -12.24 -13.69 -13.84
C THR A 19 -10.93 -14.41 -14.18
N GLN A 20 -10.63 -14.53 -15.48
CA GLN A 20 -9.29 -14.90 -15.93
C GLN A 20 -8.26 -14.18 -15.05
N ARG A 21 -7.28 -14.92 -14.49
CA ARG A 21 -6.19 -14.41 -13.65
C ARG A 21 -5.38 -13.33 -14.39
N ILE A 22 -5.92 -12.14 -14.52
CA ILE A 22 -5.18 -10.97 -14.97
C ILE A 22 -4.70 -10.33 -13.67
N SER A 23 -3.46 -10.64 -13.30
CA SER A 23 -2.80 -9.90 -12.22
C SER A 23 -2.77 -8.41 -12.58
N ILE A 24 -2.63 -7.52 -11.59
CA ILE A 24 -2.43 -6.09 -11.86
C ILE A 24 -1.28 -5.90 -12.87
N GLY A 25 -0.20 -6.69 -12.74
CA GLY A 25 0.90 -6.72 -13.70
C GLY A 25 0.47 -7.15 -15.12
N GLY A 26 -0.34 -8.20 -15.26
CA GLY A 26 -0.88 -8.63 -16.55
C GLY A 26 -1.80 -7.58 -17.19
N MET A 27 -2.61 -6.88 -16.38
CA MET A 27 -3.42 -5.76 -16.85
C MET A 27 -2.53 -4.61 -17.32
N MET A 28 -1.46 -4.30 -16.57
CA MET A 28 -0.53 -3.25 -16.95
C MET A 28 0.21 -3.55 -18.25
N ILE A 29 0.62 -4.81 -18.47
CA ILE A 29 1.22 -5.25 -19.73
C ILE A 29 0.22 -5.06 -20.86
N LYS A 30 -1.00 -5.57 -20.71
CA LYS A 30 -2.06 -5.45 -21.73
C LYS A 30 -2.37 -3.98 -22.05
N LEU A 31 -2.44 -3.11 -21.05
CA LEU A 31 -2.63 -1.67 -21.28
C LEU A 31 -1.47 -1.04 -22.05
N LYS A 32 -0.22 -1.41 -21.72
CA LYS A 32 0.97 -0.93 -22.42
C LYS A 32 1.02 -1.39 -23.89
N GLU A 33 0.64 -2.63 -24.17
CA GLU A 33 0.56 -3.19 -25.54
C GLU A 33 -0.49 -2.48 -26.42
N ASN A 34 -1.47 -1.80 -25.82
CA ASN A 34 -2.51 -1.05 -26.53
C ASN A 34 -2.19 0.45 -26.63
N LEU A 35 -1.01 0.88 -26.23
CA LEU A 35 -0.58 2.26 -26.40
C LEU A 35 -0.25 2.54 -27.86
N ARG A 36 -0.65 3.74 -28.32
CA ARG A 36 -0.29 4.27 -29.63
C ARG A 36 1.14 4.79 -29.60
N GLU A 37 2.02 4.21 -30.41
CA GLU A 37 3.42 4.65 -30.53
C GLU A 37 3.54 6.07 -31.13
N ASP A 38 2.54 6.51 -31.89
CA ASP A 38 2.50 7.81 -32.56
C ASP A 38 1.89 8.94 -31.71
N ASP A 39 1.45 8.66 -30.49
CA ASP A 39 0.85 9.66 -29.61
C ASP A 39 1.93 10.56 -28.98
N PRO A 40 1.89 11.89 -29.18
CA PRO A 40 2.89 12.80 -28.64
C PRO A 40 2.75 13.03 -27.12
N ARG A 41 1.68 12.55 -26.49
CA ARG A 41 1.44 12.74 -25.05
C ARG A 41 2.31 11.78 -24.24
N PRO A 42 2.89 12.23 -23.10
CA PRO A 42 3.66 11.35 -22.24
C PRO A 42 2.77 10.24 -21.66
N THR A 43 3.26 9.01 -21.70
CA THR A 43 2.59 7.87 -21.04
C THR A 43 2.84 7.93 -19.54
N ILE A 44 1.76 7.96 -18.74
CA ILE A 44 1.82 7.86 -17.29
C ILE A 44 1.62 6.39 -16.89
N SER A 45 2.62 5.79 -16.24
CA SER A 45 2.53 4.41 -15.75
C SER A 45 1.63 4.36 -14.51
N LEU A 46 0.58 3.53 -14.56
CA LEU A 46 -0.34 3.34 -13.42
C LEU A 46 0.26 2.48 -12.29
N GLY A 47 1.47 1.94 -12.48
CA GLY A 47 2.16 1.11 -11.48
C GLY A 47 3.32 1.81 -10.76
N LEU A 48 3.52 3.11 -10.97
CA LEU A 48 4.53 3.88 -10.25
C LEU A 48 3.90 4.55 -9.03
N GLY A 49 4.36 4.17 -7.84
CA GLY A 49 3.87 4.72 -6.57
C GLY A 49 4.22 6.19 -6.35
N ASP A 50 5.30 6.69 -6.99
CA ASP A 50 5.67 8.11 -6.98
C ASP A 50 5.35 8.77 -8.33
N PRO A 51 4.29 9.60 -8.40
CA PRO A 51 3.91 10.31 -9.62
C PRO A 51 4.80 11.53 -9.90
N SER A 52 5.69 11.93 -8.97
CA SER A 52 6.53 13.14 -9.10
C SER A 52 7.55 13.07 -10.24
N CYS A 53 7.81 11.86 -10.76
CA CYS A 53 8.61 11.65 -11.96
C CYS A 53 7.95 12.24 -13.22
N PHE A 54 6.65 12.48 -13.21
CA PHE A 54 5.90 13.07 -14.31
C PHE A 54 5.75 14.59 -14.14
N GLN A 55 6.08 15.35 -15.18
CA GLN A 55 6.06 16.82 -15.15
C GLN A 55 4.69 17.40 -14.81
N CYS A 56 3.60 16.73 -15.20
CA CYS A 56 2.23 17.18 -14.90
C CYS A 56 1.84 17.08 -13.42
N PHE A 57 2.62 16.38 -12.59
CA PHE A 57 2.41 16.29 -11.12
C PHE A 57 3.36 17.21 -10.34
N LYS A 58 4.24 17.95 -11.02
CA LYS A 58 5.11 18.92 -10.36
C LYS A 58 4.32 20.19 -10.04
N THR A 59 4.60 20.74 -8.87
CA THR A 59 4.10 22.05 -8.47
C THR A 59 4.52 23.11 -9.49
N CYS A 60 3.56 23.94 -9.93
CA CYS A 60 3.83 25.05 -10.84
C CYS A 60 4.95 25.95 -10.26
N PRO A 61 6.03 26.26 -11.00
CA PRO A 61 7.15 27.03 -10.49
C PRO A 61 6.75 28.40 -9.91
N ALA A 62 5.73 29.04 -10.48
CA ALA A 62 5.20 30.32 -10.00
C ALA A 62 4.51 30.21 -8.61
N ALA A 63 4.02 29.03 -8.24
CA ALA A 63 3.36 28.80 -6.96
C ALA A 63 4.36 28.50 -5.81
N ILE A 64 5.56 27.99 -6.13
CA ILE A 64 6.53 27.53 -5.12
C ILE A 64 6.89 28.63 -4.10
N PRO A 65 7.26 29.87 -4.49
CA PRO A 65 7.61 30.91 -3.52
C PRO A 65 6.46 31.24 -2.57
N HIS A 66 5.23 31.25 -3.10
CA HIS A 66 4.04 31.55 -2.31
C HIS A 66 3.72 30.44 -1.33
N ILE A 67 3.82 29.16 -1.73
CA ILE A 67 3.63 28.00 -0.84
C ILE A 67 4.63 28.06 0.30
N LEU A 68 5.92 28.27 0.00
CA LEU A 68 6.97 28.30 1.01
C LEU A 68 6.83 29.49 1.98
N GLN A 69 6.37 30.65 1.50
CA GLN A 69 6.25 31.85 2.34
C GLN A 69 4.94 31.89 3.14
N LYS A 70 3.83 31.37 2.60
CA LYS A 70 2.50 31.53 3.19
C LYS A 70 2.02 30.32 3.99
N THR A 71 2.69 29.17 3.88
CA THR A 71 2.35 28.01 4.72
C THR A 71 2.83 28.27 6.15
N THR A 72 1.90 28.22 7.11
CA THR A 72 2.17 28.53 8.52
C THR A 72 2.65 27.29 9.28
N GLU A 73 3.26 27.50 10.44
CA GLU A 73 3.71 26.41 11.32
C GLU A 73 2.54 25.49 11.74
N ASP A 74 1.37 26.09 12.01
CA ASP A 74 0.14 25.37 12.36
C ASP A 74 -0.28 24.33 11.33
N PHE A 75 0.00 24.55 10.03
CA PHE A 75 -0.28 23.55 9.00
C PHE A 75 0.56 22.28 9.22
N PHE A 76 1.84 22.45 9.54
CA PHE A 76 2.76 21.33 9.74
C PHE A 76 2.48 20.62 11.06
N SER A 77 2.27 21.36 12.16
CA SER A 77 1.95 20.75 13.46
C SER A 77 0.63 19.99 13.39
N ASN A 78 -0.43 20.56 12.82
CA ASN A 78 -1.72 19.87 12.65
C ASN A 78 -1.57 18.59 11.81
N THR A 79 -0.79 18.63 10.73
CA THR A 79 -0.54 17.44 9.90
C THR A 79 0.20 16.36 10.68
N ILE A 80 1.22 16.73 11.45
CA ILE A 80 1.98 15.81 12.29
C ILE A 80 1.11 15.21 13.39
N ASP A 81 0.23 16.01 13.99
CA ASP A 81 -0.65 15.55 15.06
C ASP A 81 -1.68 14.54 14.55
N ILE A 82 -2.26 14.76 13.37
CA ILE A 82 -3.13 13.77 12.69
C ILE A 82 -2.36 12.47 12.44
N LEU A 83 -1.16 12.56 11.84
CA LEU A 83 -0.35 11.38 11.55
C LEU A 83 0.04 10.60 12.81
N ARG A 84 0.28 11.29 13.93
CA ARG A 84 0.56 10.66 15.22
C ARG A 84 -0.67 9.98 15.80
N GLU A 85 -1.83 10.62 15.76
CA GLU A 85 -3.08 10.02 16.24
C GLU A 85 -3.41 8.74 15.45
N ASP A 86 -3.32 8.79 14.13
CA ASP A 86 -3.55 7.63 13.25
C ASP A 86 -2.53 6.52 13.50
N LEU A 87 -1.25 6.88 13.67
CA LEU A 87 -0.18 5.94 14.00
C LEU A 87 -0.44 5.23 15.33
N ASP A 88 -0.83 5.98 16.37
CA ASP A 88 -1.09 5.45 17.71
C ASP A 88 -2.26 4.47 17.66
N PHE A 89 -3.34 4.87 17.00
CA PHE A 89 -4.51 4.03 16.77
C PHE A 89 -4.14 2.73 16.03
N CYS A 90 -3.44 2.84 14.89
CA CYS A 90 -3.05 1.67 14.11
C CYS A 90 -2.09 0.76 14.88
N PHE A 91 -1.12 1.33 15.58
CA PHE A 91 -0.13 0.56 16.33
C PHE A 91 -0.77 -0.23 17.48
N ASP A 92 -1.72 0.37 18.19
CA ASP A 92 -2.45 -0.33 19.26
C ASP A 92 -3.39 -1.41 18.71
N LYS A 93 -4.11 -1.13 17.62
CA LYS A 93 -4.97 -2.14 16.97
C LYS A 93 -4.18 -3.31 16.39
N LEU A 94 -3.01 -3.06 15.81
CA LEU A 94 -2.17 -4.12 15.27
C LEU A 94 -1.63 -5.07 16.34
N LYS A 95 -1.39 -4.61 17.58
CA LYS A 95 -0.97 -5.48 18.70
C LYS A 95 -2.05 -6.48 19.09
N GLU A 96 -3.31 -6.12 18.89
CA GLU A 96 -4.46 -6.98 19.20
C GLU A 96 -4.61 -8.12 18.17
N ILE A 97 -3.99 -8.03 16.99
CA ILE A 97 -4.12 -8.99 15.90
C ILE A 97 -3.05 -10.08 15.99
N PRO A 98 -3.41 -11.34 16.32
CA PRO A 98 -2.43 -12.41 16.43
C PRO A 98 -1.79 -12.74 15.07
N GLY A 99 -0.47 -12.90 15.04
CA GLY A 99 0.29 -13.16 13.81
C GLY A 99 0.81 -11.90 13.11
N LEU A 100 0.38 -10.72 13.52
CA LEU A 100 0.95 -9.44 13.09
C LEU A 100 1.80 -8.82 14.21
N LYS A 101 2.96 -8.28 13.85
CA LYS A 101 3.82 -7.55 14.79
C LYS A 101 4.37 -6.30 14.14
N CYS A 102 4.13 -5.14 14.74
CA CYS A 102 4.88 -3.94 14.38
C CYS A 102 6.18 -3.90 15.21
N PRO A 103 7.37 -4.12 14.61
CA PRO A 103 8.62 -4.23 15.36
C PRO A 103 9.05 -2.92 16.00
N GLN A 104 8.74 -1.80 15.35
CA GLN A 104 9.06 -0.45 15.82
C GLN A 104 7.94 0.49 15.39
N LYS A 105 7.53 1.38 16.30
CA LYS A 105 6.60 2.46 16.00
C LYS A 105 7.29 3.46 15.06
N ALA A 106 6.61 3.87 14.00
CA ALA A 106 7.16 4.82 13.05
C ALA A 106 7.46 6.17 13.73
N GLU A 107 8.57 6.80 13.36
CA GLU A 107 8.94 8.14 13.87
C GLU A 107 8.70 9.24 12.81
N GLY A 108 8.28 8.85 11.61
CA GLY A 108 7.99 9.73 10.49
C GLY A 108 7.53 8.95 9.26
N GLY A 109 7.26 9.66 8.17
CA GLY A 109 6.64 9.10 6.97
C GLY A 109 5.12 9.01 7.09
N MET A 110 4.51 8.28 6.15
CA MET A 110 3.05 8.11 6.05
C MET A 110 2.68 6.62 5.89
N PHE A 111 3.52 5.73 6.43
CA PHE A 111 3.34 4.29 6.32
C PHE A 111 3.82 3.58 7.58
N ILE A 112 3.27 2.39 7.83
CA ILE A 112 3.68 1.51 8.92
C ILE A 112 4.16 0.18 8.33
N MET A 113 5.26 -0.33 8.86
CA MET A 113 5.77 -1.65 8.48
C MET A 113 5.31 -2.69 9.50
N VAL A 114 4.66 -3.73 9.00
CA VAL A 114 4.15 -4.83 9.82
C VAL A 114 4.93 -6.09 9.45
N LYS A 115 5.46 -6.76 10.46
CA LYS A 115 6.11 -8.07 10.33
C LYS A 115 5.06 -9.16 10.51
N LEU A 116 4.93 -10.03 9.51
CA LEU A 116 4.12 -11.23 9.60
C LEU A 116 4.87 -12.31 10.39
N HIS A 117 4.19 -12.95 11.33
CA HIS A 117 4.67 -14.16 11.99
C HIS A 117 4.04 -15.38 11.30
N LEU A 118 4.65 -15.78 10.18
CA LEU A 118 4.18 -16.87 9.31
C LEU A 118 3.85 -18.18 10.03
N PRO A 119 4.59 -18.65 11.06
CA PRO A 119 4.23 -19.89 11.76
C PRO A 119 2.84 -19.90 12.41
N LEU A 120 2.30 -18.73 12.75
CA LEU A 120 0.96 -18.57 13.32
C LEU A 120 -0.13 -18.39 12.25
N LEU A 121 0.26 -18.21 10.98
CA LEU A 121 -0.64 -18.00 9.86
C LEU A 121 -0.75 -19.31 9.06
N ASP A 122 -1.84 -20.05 9.26
CA ASP A 122 -2.12 -21.25 8.46
C ASP A 122 -2.45 -20.88 7.01
N ASP A 123 -1.93 -21.66 6.06
CA ASP A 123 -2.16 -21.49 4.62
C ASP A 123 -1.64 -20.14 4.05
N ILE A 124 -0.54 -19.61 4.61
CA ILE A 124 0.13 -18.40 4.11
C ILE A 124 1.65 -18.64 4.09
N GLU A 125 2.24 -18.68 2.91
CA GLU A 125 3.67 -18.95 2.71
C GLU A 125 4.54 -17.70 2.91
N ASP A 126 4.13 -16.55 2.37
CA ASP A 126 4.88 -15.30 2.43
C ASP A 126 3.99 -14.05 2.46
N ASP A 127 4.61 -12.86 2.48
CA ASP A 127 3.93 -11.57 2.52
C ASP A 127 3.18 -11.25 1.23
N ILE A 128 3.60 -11.80 0.09
CA ILE A 128 2.90 -11.64 -1.19
C ILE A 128 1.58 -12.42 -1.13
N GLU A 129 1.61 -13.69 -0.70
CA GLU A 129 0.39 -14.48 -0.55
C GLU A 129 -0.58 -13.84 0.45
N PHE A 130 -0.08 -13.36 1.60
CA PHE A 130 -0.88 -12.64 2.59
C PHE A 130 -1.62 -11.44 1.96
N CYS A 131 -0.89 -10.56 1.25
CA CYS A 131 -1.47 -9.38 0.62
C CYS A 131 -2.49 -9.75 -0.47
N LEU A 132 -2.24 -10.82 -1.22
CA LEU A 132 -3.15 -11.28 -2.28
C LEU A 132 -4.46 -11.83 -1.72
N LYS A 133 -4.41 -12.66 -0.67
CA LYS A 133 -5.62 -13.18 -0.01
C LYS A 133 -6.44 -12.06 0.61
N LEU A 134 -5.78 -11.12 1.28
CA LEU A 134 -6.43 -9.96 1.87
C LEU A 134 -7.12 -9.06 0.82
N ALA A 135 -6.46 -8.84 -0.33
CA ALA A 135 -7.05 -8.08 -1.43
C ALA A 135 -8.25 -8.81 -2.07
N LYS A 136 -8.19 -10.14 -2.20
CA LYS A 136 -9.26 -10.94 -2.80
C LYS A 136 -10.50 -11.03 -1.90
N GLU A 137 -10.29 -11.25 -0.61
CA GLU A 137 -11.35 -11.67 0.30
C GLU A 137 -11.95 -10.50 1.06
N GLU A 138 -11.11 -9.52 1.44
CA GLU A 138 -11.52 -8.35 2.24
C GLU A 138 -11.44 -7.03 1.45
N ALA A 139 -11.15 -7.09 0.15
CA ALA A 139 -10.94 -5.91 -0.71
C ALA A 139 -9.91 -4.90 -0.16
N LEU A 140 -8.98 -5.37 0.67
CA LEU A 140 -7.95 -4.55 1.31
C LEU A 140 -6.60 -4.78 0.62
N ILE A 141 -6.12 -3.74 -0.06
CA ILE A 141 -4.86 -3.77 -0.80
C ILE A 141 -3.73 -3.27 0.11
N LEU A 142 -2.75 -4.14 0.34
CA LEU A 142 -1.51 -3.81 1.02
C LEU A 142 -0.31 -3.96 0.07
N VAL A 143 0.81 -3.34 0.44
CA VAL A 143 2.07 -3.45 -0.30
C VAL A 143 2.96 -4.49 0.38
N PRO A 144 3.39 -5.56 -0.31
CA PRO A 144 4.35 -6.52 0.22
C PRO A 144 5.68 -5.84 0.59
N GLY A 145 6.32 -6.31 1.66
CA GLY A 145 7.61 -5.78 2.13
C GLY A 145 8.81 -6.34 1.35
N LYS A 146 8.63 -7.46 0.66
CA LYS A 146 9.64 -8.07 -0.20
C LYS A 146 9.95 -7.16 -1.39
N GLN A 147 11.20 -6.71 -1.50
CA GLN A 147 11.66 -5.99 -2.68
C GLN A 147 11.82 -6.97 -3.86
N PRO A 148 11.47 -6.56 -5.10
CA PRO A 148 11.82 -7.34 -6.28
C PRO A 148 13.34 -7.38 -6.42
N ASN A 149 13.90 -8.60 -6.38
CA ASN A 149 15.31 -8.86 -6.71
C ASN A 149 15.60 -8.59 -8.18
#